data_AF-A0A7S2DW98-F1
#
_entry.id   AF-A0A7S2DW98-F1
#
_cell.length_a   1.000
_cell.length_b   1.000
_cell.length_c   1.000
_cell.angle_alpha   90.00
_cell.angle_beta   90.00
_cell.angle_gamma   90.00
#
_symmetry.space_group_name_H-M   'P 1'
#
loop_
_entity.id
_entity.type
_entity.pdbx_description
1 polymer ?
#
loop_
_entity_poly.entity_id
_entity_poly.type
_entity_poly.pdbx_seq_one_letter_code
_entity_poly.pdbx_strand_id
1 'polypeptide(L)'
;SLQHISIINDEEMAQRVAVPDQLPCKEGYEKKGCPNTFLASMVDGQKLNLAALERAARCIRTWDYTLRNFFDDCCAAFPELRLYVSQPCDALAHGPHGSSCRKPSKEKVTSSGRTTDDEFQRTVGALFAFFWLMRLDIDGKDGFCYGVDDSWKVKTVPTVVIPDTDKPFCKMSKAEKRFHFYTDGPWEAFEELLLDSGLWVKRHNGAIDTPKERVEAMLVLTAVHDIMKIEALIPIVQA
;
A
#
# COMPACT_ATOMS: atom_id res chain seq x y z
N SER A 1 0.86 40.38 -17.91
CA SER A 1 0.02 39.22 -18.24
C SER A 1 0.12 38.26 -17.08
N LEU A 2 -0.81 38.33 -16.13
CA LEU A 2 -0.88 37.40 -14.99
C LEU A 2 -1.53 36.11 -15.51
N GLN A 3 -0.73 35.08 -15.75
CA GLN A 3 -1.25 33.77 -16.09
C GLN A 3 -2.07 33.24 -14.90
N HIS A 4 -3.30 32.82 -15.18
CA HIS A 4 -4.19 32.15 -14.24
C HIS A 4 -3.42 31.03 -13.53
N ILE A 5 -3.16 31.20 -12.23
CA ILE A 5 -2.66 30.15 -11.36
C ILE A 5 -3.82 29.16 -11.17
N SER A 6 -3.79 28.04 -11.88
CA SER A 6 -4.68 26.92 -11.57
C SER A 6 -4.19 26.29 -10.27
N ILE A 7 -4.79 26.69 -9.15
CA ILE A 7 -4.64 25.96 -7.89
C ILE A 7 -5.27 24.59 -8.13
N ILE A 8 -4.45 23.53 -8.15
CA ILE A 8 -4.92 22.15 -8.20
C ILE A 8 -5.85 21.97 -6.99
N ASN A 9 -7.13 21.69 -7.24
CA ASN A 9 -8.12 21.54 -6.18
C ASN A 9 -7.70 20.41 -5.22
N ASP A 10 -7.72 20.69 -3.91
CA ASP A 10 -7.31 19.77 -2.85
C ASP A 10 -8.13 18.45 -2.79
N GLU A 11 -9.25 18.38 -3.54
CA GLU A 11 -10.14 17.23 -3.64
C GLU A 11 -9.69 16.18 -4.68
N GLU A 12 -8.89 16.53 -5.69
CA GLU A 12 -8.58 15.63 -6.82
C GLU A 12 -7.62 14.48 -6.49
N MET A 13 -7.05 14.43 -5.28
CA MET A 13 -5.89 13.57 -4.99
C MET A 13 -6.07 12.55 -3.86
N ALA A 14 -7.24 12.47 -3.23
CA ALA A 14 -7.58 11.28 -2.45
C ALA A 14 -8.06 10.15 -3.38
N GLN A 15 -7.31 9.88 -4.46
CA GLN A 15 -7.57 8.76 -5.33
C GLN A 15 -7.27 7.48 -4.55
N ARG A 16 -8.33 6.93 -3.96
CA ARG A 16 -8.31 5.60 -3.35
C ARG A 16 -8.14 4.60 -4.48
N VAL A 17 -7.27 3.61 -4.26
CA VAL A 17 -7.18 2.50 -5.19
C VAL A 17 -8.44 1.66 -5.05
N ALA A 18 -8.99 1.21 -6.18
CA ALA A 18 -10.13 0.31 -6.17
C ALA A 18 -9.79 -0.93 -5.33
N VAL A 19 -10.65 -1.25 -4.38
CA VAL A 19 -10.40 -2.38 -3.49
C VAL A 19 -10.70 -3.67 -4.24
N PRO A 20 -9.82 -4.69 -4.19
CA PRO A 20 -10.07 -5.96 -4.84
C PRO A 20 -11.34 -6.63 -4.36
N ASP A 21 -11.92 -7.49 -5.20
CA ASP A 21 -13.05 -8.33 -4.81
C ASP A 21 -12.71 -9.17 -3.57
N GLN A 22 -13.69 -9.40 -2.71
CA GLN A 22 -13.53 -10.30 -1.56
C GLN A 22 -13.11 -11.70 -2.03
N LEU A 23 -12.31 -12.39 -1.21
CA LEU A 23 -12.05 -13.81 -1.42
C LEU A 23 -13.37 -14.59 -1.25
N PRO A 24 -13.61 -15.63 -2.06
CA PRO A 24 -14.80 -16.46 -1.89
C PRO A 24 -14.70 -17.26 -0.58
N CYS A 25 -15.67 -17.08 0.31
CA CYS A 25 -15.82 -17.92 1.48
C CYS A 25 -16.57 -19.20 1.09
N LYS A 26 -15.96 -20.37 1.31
CA LYS A 26 -16.63 -21.66 1.08
C LYS A 26 -17.63 -21.92 2.20
N GLU A 27 -18.92 -21.97 1.87
CA GLU A 27 -19.96 -22.39 2.82
C GLU A 27 -19.71 -23.81 3.33
N GLY A 28 -19.94 -24.05 4.61
CA GLY A 28 -19.73 -25.37 5.22
C GLY A 28 -18.27 -25.82 5.29
N TYR A 29 -17.29 -24.91 5.16
CA TYR A 29 -15.89 -25.27 5.27
C TYR A 29 -15.54 -25.72 6.70
N GLU A 30 -15.31 -27.02 6.85
CA GLU A 30 -14.81 -27.61 8.08
C GLU A 30 -13.41 -28.18 7.87
N LYS A 31 -12.45 -27.66 8.62
CA LYS A 31 -11.08 -28.21 8.68
C LYS A 31 -10.75 -28.55 10.13
N LYS A 32 -10.74 -29.85 10.45
CA LYS A 32 -10.47 -30.34 11.80
C LYS A 32 -9.14 -29.79 12.32
N GLY A 33 -9.16 -29.26 13.54
CA GLY A 33 -7.97 -28.67 14.18
C GLY A 33 -7.57 -27.29 13.68
N CYS A 34 -8.36 -26.65 12.81
CA CYS A 34 -8.12 -25.28 12.39
C CYS A 34 -8.66 -24.29 13.44
N PRO A 35 -7.82 -23.38 13.98
CA PRO A 35 -8.26 -22.40 14.96
C PRO A 35 -9.28 -21.38 14.42
N ASN A 36 -9.22 -21.09 13.11
CA ASN A 36 -10.09 -20.14 12.45
C ASN A 36 -10.53 -20.69 11.08
N THR A 37 -11.68 -21.36 11.06
CA THR A 37 -12.26 -21.98 9.84
C THR A 37 -12.64 -20.95 8.78
N PHE A 38 -13.04 -19.74 9.18
CA PHE A 38 -13.31 -18.63 8.26
C PHE A 38 -12.05 -18.19 7.52
N LEU A 39 -10.96 -17.93 8.26
CA LEU A 39 -9.69 -17.59 7.62
C LEU A 39 -9.22 -18.72 6.71
N ALA A 40 -9.28 -19.95 7.19
CA ALA A 40 -8.86 -21.11 6.41
C ALA A 40 -9.69 -21.31 5.14
N SER A 41 -11.00 -21.01 5.17
CA SER A 41 -11.85 -21.11 3.97
C SER A 41 -11.49 -20.03 2.94
N MET A 42 -11.13 -18.83 3.40
CA MET A 42 -10.79 -17.69 2.55
C MET A 42 -9.45 -17.84 1.85
N VAL A 43 -8.45 -18.39 2.55
CA VAL A 43 -7.12 -18.64 1.98
C VAL A 43 -7.00 -20.01 1.32
N ASP A 44 -8.06 -20.83 1.35
CA ASP A 44 -8.04 -22.16 0.77
C ASP A 44 -7.80 -22.11 -0.74
N GLY A 45 -6.71 -22.75 -1.18
CA GLY A 45 -6.29 -22.73 -2.59
C GLY A 45 -5.64 -21.42 -3.05
N GLN A 46 -5.55 -20.40 -2.20
CA GLN A 46 -4.71 -19.25 -2.48
C GLN A 46 -3.25 -19.67 -2.38
N LYS A 47 -2.45 -19.24 -3.36
CA LYS A 47 -1.00 -19.49 -3.38
C LYS A 47 -0.30 -18.16 -3.59
N LEU A 48 0.77 -17.96 -2.81
CA LEU A 48 1.72 -16.88 -3.03
C LEU A 48 2.24 -16.96 -4.47
N ASN A 49 2.02 -15.91 -5.26
CA ASN A 49 2.52 -15.84 -6.62
C ASN A 49 3.96 -15.33 -6.61
N LEU A 50 4.91 -16.25 -6.39
CA LEU A 50 6.33 -15.94 -6.35
C LEU A 50 6.84 -15.32 -7.67
N ALA A 51 6.24 -15.67 -8.81
CA ALA A 51 6.65 -15.10 -10.09
C ALA A 51 6.26 -13.62 -10.23
N ALA A 52 5.10 -13.21 -9.68
CA ALA A 52 4.70 -11.81 -9.61
C ALA A 52 5.60 -11.01 -8.65
N LEU A 53 5.91 -11.59 -7.49
CA LEU A 53 6.84 -10.99 -6.52
C LEU A 53 8.23 -10.79 -7.14
N GLU A 54 8.77 -11.82 -7.80
CA GLU A 54 10.05 -11.77 -8.48
C GLU A 54 10.05 -10.72 -9.61
N ARG A 55 8.96 -10.64 -10.38
CA ARG A 55 8.81 -9.63 -11.44
C ARG A 55 8.82 -8.23 -10.84
N ALA A 56 8.09 -7.99 -9.75
CA ALA A 56 8.09 -6.71 -9.07
C ALA A 56 9.48 -6.32 -8.59
N ALA A 57 10.18 -7.22 -7.91
CA ALA A 57 11.52 -6.95 -7.40
C ALA A 57 12.54 -6.67 -8.51
N ARG A 58 12.48 -7.44 -9.62
CA ARG A 58 13.38 -7.28 -10.75
C ARG A 58 13.11 -6.01 -11.56
N CYS A 59 11.83 -5.65 -11.75
CA CYS A 59 11.44 -4.57 -12.64
C CYS A 59 11.23 -3.22 -11.94
N ILE A 60 11.31 -3.14 -10.61
CA ILE A 60 10.95 -1.94 -9.84
C ILE A 60 11.64 -0.64 -10.32
N ARG A 61 12.84 -0.72 -10.90
CA ARG A 61 13.59 0.41 -11.45
C ARG A 61 13.60 0.53 -12.97
N THR A 62 12.87 -0.31 -13.71
CA THR A 62 12.82 -0.16 -15.17
C THR A 62 11.85 0.96 -15.56
N TRP A 63 12.21 1.74 -16.59
CA TRP A 63 11.45 2.93 -16.99
C TRP A 63 10.01 2.62 -17.45
N ASP A 64 9.80 1.45 -18.04
CA ASP A 64 8.51 0.96 -18.54
C ASP A 64 7.64 0.31 -17.46
N TYR A 65 8.19 0.05 -16.27
CA TYR A 65 7.47 -0.56 -15.17
C TYR A 65 6.79 0.50 -14.31
N THR A 66 5.48 0.65 -14.52
CA THR A 66 4.67 1.70 -13.91
C THR A 66 4.19 1.32 -12.50
N LEU A 67 3.69 2.30 -11.73
CA LEU A 67 3.02 2.04 -10.46
C LEU A 67 1.85 1.06 -10.62
N ARG A 68 1.15 1.08 -11.76
CA ARG A 68 0.07 0.14 -12.05
C ARG A 68 0.57 -1.29 -12.14
N ASN A 69 1.66 -1.51 -12.87
CA ASN A 69 2.26 -2.85 -12.97
C ASN A 69 2.70 -3.35 -11.60
N PHE A 70 3.31 -2.48 -10.81
CA PHE A 70 3.68 -2.78 -9.43
C PHE A 70 2.48 -3.13 -8.55
N PHE A 71 1.41 -2.36 -8.60
CA PHE A 71 0.18 -2.65 -7.86
C PHE A 71 -0.43 -4.00 -8.25
N ASP A 72 -0.56 -4.25 -9.56
CA ASP A 72 -1.10 -5.51 -10.09
C ASP A 72 -0.23 -6.71 -9.64
N ASP A 73 1.10 -6.55 -9.64
CA ASP A 73 2.03 -7.57 -9.13
C ASP A 73 1.93 -7.79 -7.63
N CYS A 74 1.80 -6.73 -6.82
CA CYS A 74 1.58 -6.86 -5.37
C CYS A 74 0.27 -7.57 -5.06
N CYS A 75 -0.82 -7.24 -5.75
CA CYS A 75 -2.11 -7.92 -5.58
C CYS A 75 -2.05 -9.39 -6.00
N ALA A 76 -1.32 -9.71 -7.07
CA ALA A 76 -1.11 -11.09 -7.49
C ALA A 76 -0.20 -11.86 -6.54
N ALA A 77 0.86 -11.23 -6.04
CA ALA A 77 1.81 -11.82 -5.11
C ALA A 77 1.17 -12.11 -3.76
N PHE A 78 0.39 -11.18 -3.22
CA PHE A 78 -0.16 -11.19 -1.86
C PHE A 78 -1.70 -11.26 -1.88
N PRO A 79 -2.31 -12.43 -2.16
CA PRO A 79 -3.76 -12.58 -2.14
C PRO A 79 -4.38 -12.24 -0.77
N GLU A 80 -3.60 -12.30 0.31
CA GLU A 80 -3.98 -11.94 1.67
C GLU A 80 -4.36 -10.45 1.82
N LEU A 81 -3.94 -9.57 0.90
CA LEU A 81 -4.42 -8.18 0.88
C LEU A 81 -5.95 -8.08 0.72
N ARG A 82 -6.58 -9.13 0.19
CA ARG A 82 -8.05 -9.22 0.06
C ARG A 82 -8.75 -9.52 1.39
N LEU A 83 -7.99 -9.87 2.43
CA LEU A 83 -8.55 -10.11 3.77
C LEU A 83 -9.05 -8.81 4.42
N TYR A 84 -8.53 -7.64 4.03
CA TYR A 84 -9.06 -6.36 4.53
C TYR A 84 -10.54 -6.18 4.18
N VAL A 85 -10.96 -6.53 2.97
CA VAL A 85 -12.38 -6.40 2.59
C VAL A 85 -13.25 -7.54 3.03
N SER A 86 -12.65 -8.61 3.55
CA SER A 86 -13.36 -9.84 3.84
C SER A 86 -14.23 -9.68 5.08
N GLN A 87 -15.55 -9.80 4.91
CA GLN A 87 -16.48 -9.82 6.02
C GLN A 87 -16.79 -11.27 6.39
N PRO A 88 -16.75 -11.66 7.68
CA PRO A 88 -17.36 -12.93 8.09
C PRO A 88 -18.80 -12.98 7.60
N CYS A 89 -19.11 -13.97 6.76
CA CYS A 89 -20.48 -14.26 6.36
C CYS A 89 -21.29 -14.61 7.61
N ASP A 90 -22.49 -14.04 7.75
CA ASP A 90 -23.39 -14.29 8.88
C ASP A 90 -23.67 -15.79 9.10
N ALA A 91 -23.55 -16.61 8.05
CA ALA A 91 -23.67 -18.06 8.09
C ALA A 91 -22.64 -18.77 9.01
N LEU A 92 -21.44 -18.21 9.19
CA LEU A 92 -20.39 -18.76 10.07
C LEU A 92 -20.41 -18.17 11.48
N ALA A 93 -21.15 -17.07 11.69
CA ALA A 93 -21.33 -16.47 13.01
C ALA A 93 -22.31 -17.25 13.90
N HIS A 94 -23.05 -18.20 13.31
CA HIS A 94 -23.86 -19.17 14.04
C HIS A 94 -23.01 -20.36 14.48
N GLY A 95 -22.28 -20.19 15.57
CA GLY A 95 -21.90 -21.35 16.38
C GLY A 95 -23.15 -22.15 16.79
N PRO A 96 -23.00 -23.43 17.20
CA PRO A 96 -24.13 -24.30 17.61
C PRO A 96 -24.94 -23.78 18.81
N HIS A 97 -24.53 -22.66 19.40
CA HIS A 97 -25.31 -21.93 20.39
C HIS A 97 -25.79 -20.61 19.80
N GLY A 98 -26.98 -20.66 19.21
CA GLY A 98 -27.68 -19.52 18.63
C GLY A 98 -27.81 -18.39 19.62
N SER A 99 -26.92 -17.40 19.49
CA SER A 99 -27.07 -16.11 20.15
C SER A 99 -27.53 -15.09 19.11
N SER A 100 -28.76 -14.65 19.32
CA SER A 100 -29.53 -13.57 18.70
C SER A 100 -28.74 -12.58 17.82
N CYS A 101 -29.25 -12.44 16.60
CA CYS A 101 -28.86 -11.48 15.57
C CYS A 101 -28.57 -10.08 16.13
N ARG A 102 -27.28 -9.73 16.23
CA ARG A 102 -26.88 -8.32 16.24
C ARG A 102 -27.12 -7.77 14.84
N LYS A 103 -27.98 -6.74 14.74
CA LYS A 103 -28.06 -5.87 13.57
C LYS A 103 -26.63 -5.43 13.17
N PRO A 104 -26.31 -5.26 11.88
CA PRO A 104 -25.00 -4.80 11.43
C PRO A 104 -24.75 -3.40 12.01
N SER A 105 -24.12 -3.36 13.19
CA SER A 105 -23.84 -2.14 13.93
C SER A 105 -22.45 -1.68 13.56
N LYS A 106 -22.39 -0.55 12.85
CA LYS A 106 -21.22 0.32 12.64
C LYS A 106 -20.00 -0.36 12.01
N GLU A 107 -19.42 0.31 11.02
CA GLU A 107 -18.16 -0.04 10.33
C GLU A 107 -17.23 -0.89 11.20
N LYS A 108 -16.85 -2.08 10.71
CA LYS A 108 -15.90 -2.97 11.40
C LYS A 108 -14.60 -2.19 11.59
N VAL A 109 -14.38 -1.78 12.83
CA VAL A 109 -13.19 -1.08 13.28
C VAL A 109 -12.10 -2.14 13.49
N THR A 110 -10.98 -2.01 12.80
CA THR A 110 -9.78 -2.82 13.02
C THR A 110 -9.16 -2.51 14.39
N SER A 111 -8.19 -3.32 14.84
CA SER A 111 -7.51 -3.13 16.13
C SER A 111 -6.88 -1.74 16.31
N SER A 112 -6.68 -1.00 15.22
CA SER A 112 -6.12 0.35 15.19
C SER A 112 -7.15 1.48 15.34
N GLY A 113 -8.45 1.18 15.37
CA GLY A 113 -9.51 2.19 15.35
C GLY A 113 -9.96 2.63 13.95
N ARG A 114 -9.49 2.01 12.87
CA ARG A 114 -9.80 2.38 11.47
C ARG A 114 -10.74 1.40 10.77
N THR A 115 -11.44 1.87 9.74
CA THR A 115 -12.19 0.97 8.85
C THR A 115 -11.24 0.02 8.12
N THR A 116 -11.74 -1.12 7.67
CA THR A 116 -10.89 -2.07 6.95
C THR A 116 -10.44 -1.54 5.59
N ASP A 117 -11.27 -0.73 4.92
CA ASP A 117 -10.89 -0.03 3.69
C ASP A 117 -9.75 0.96 3.96
N ASP A 118 -9.77 1.70 5.07
CA ASP A 118 -8.66 2.58 5.43
C ASP A 118 -7.36 1.82 5.71
N GLU A 119 -7.40 0.66 6.36
CA GLU A 119 -6.19 -0.16 6.53
C GLU A 119 -5.68 -0.74 5.21
N PHE A 120 -6.58 -1.13 4.29
CA PHE A 120 -6.20 -1.51 2.93
C PHE A 120 -5.47 -0.36 2.23
N GLN A 121 -6.06 0.85 2.21
CA GLN A 121 -5.43 2.02 1.58
C GLN A 121 -4.09 2.38 2.23
N ARG A 122 -3.94 2.22 3.54
CA ARG A 122 -2.66 2.45 4.23
C ARG A 122 -1.59 1.45 3.80
N THR A 123 -1.96 0.18 3.69
CA THR A 123 -1.05 -0.89 3.26
C THR A 123 -0.60 -0.66 1.81
N VAL A 124 -1.55 -0.34 0.92
CA VAL A 124 -1.24 0.00 -0.48
C VAL A 124 -0.41 1.28 -0.56
N GLY A 125 -0.70 2.28 0.28
CA GLY A 125 0.09 3.50 0.39
C GLY A 125 1.54 3.23 0.82
N ALA A 126 1.76 2.30 1.74
CA ALA A 126 3.11 1.88 2.14
C ALA A 126 3.86 1.16 1.01
N LEU A 127 3.18 0.28 0.27
CA LEU A 127 3.74 -0.37 -0.92
C LEU A 127 4.10 0.66 -2.00
N PHE A 128 3.24 1.66 -2.24
CA PHE A 128 3.50 2.74 -3.20
C PHE A 128 4.65 3.64 -2.75
N ALA A 129 4.73 3.98 -1.47
CA ALA A 129 5.87 4.71 -0.92
C ALA A 129 7.17 3.94 -1.15
N PHE A 130 7.18 2.61 -0.93
CA PHE A 130 8.33 1.78 -1.23
C PHE A 130 8.69 1.80 -2.72
N PHE A 131 7.71 1.66 -3.63
CA PHE A 131 7.93 1.77 -5.07
C PHE A 131 8.62 3.08 -5.47
N TRP A 132 8.12 4.21 -4.96
CA TRP A 132 8.68 5.52 -5.26
C TRP A 132 10.06 5.75 -4.65
N LEU A 133 10.29 5.31 -3.42
CA LEU A 133 11.61 5.39 -2.78
C LEU A 133 12.64 4.56 -3.57
N MET A 134 12.27 3.40 -4.08
CA MET A 134 13.16 2.58 -4.89
C MET A 134 13.55 3.23 -6.23
N ARG A 135 12.93 4.35 -6.61
CA ARG A 135 13.07 5.07 -7.89
C ARG A 135 13.43 6.55 -7.72
N LEU A 136 13.98 6.97 -6.58
CA LEU A 136 14.25 8.40 -6.27
C LEU A 136 15.04 9.16 -7.34
N ASP A 137 15.96 8.50 -8.04
CA ASP A 137 16.82 9.06 -9.10
C ASP A 137 16.21 8.95 -10.51
N ILE A 138 14.98 8.45 -10.64
CA ILE A 138 14.27 8.23 -11.90
C ILE A 138 13.07 9.18 -11.99
N ASP A 139 11.98 8.82 -11.32
CA ASP A 139 10.70 9.52 -11.26
C ASP A 139 10.07 9.44 -9.85
N GLY A 140 10.82 8.88 -8.88
CA GLY A 140 10.37 8.60 -7.54
C GLY A 140 9.99 9.83 -6.76
N LYS A 141 10.73 10.94 -6.90
CA LYS A 141 10.43 12.21 -6.20
C LYS A 141 9.10 12.78 -6.67
N ASP A 142 8.89 12.83 -7.99
CA ASP A 142 7.63 13.29 -8.59
C ASP A 142 6.45 12.40 -8.16
N GLY A 143 6.60 11.08 -8.31
CA GLY A 143 5.55 10.12 -7.93
C GLY A 143 5.23 10.12 -6.44
N PHE A 144 6.24 10.26 -5.57
CA PHE A 144 6.07 10.32 -4.12
C PHE A 144 5.31 11.59 -3.70
N CYS A 145 5.65 12.73 -4.28
CA CYS A 145 5.05 14.00 -3.91
C CYS A 145 3.68 14.23 -4.57
N TYR A 146 3.52 13.88 -5.84
CA TYR A 146 2.37 14.27 -6.66
C TYR A 146 1.53 13.09 -7.15
N GLY A 147 1.96 11.86 -6.93
CA GLY A 147 1.23 10.66 -7.32
C GLY A 147 1.11 10.51 -8.83
N VAL A 148 0.00 9.91 -9.26
CA VAL A 148 -0.28 9.63 -10.68
C VAL A 148 -1.61 10.27 -11.11
N ASP A 149 -1.83 10.33 -12.42
CA ASP A 149 -3.11 10.65 -13.04
C ASP A 149 -4.00 9.40 -13.23
N ASP A 150 -5.19 9.59 -13.83
CA ASP A 150 -6.15 8.52 -14.11
C ASP A 150 -5.60 7.44 -15.05
N SER A 151 -4.56 7.78 -15.82
CA SER A 151 -3.84 6.88 -16.71
C SER A 151 -2.61 6.23 -16.04
N TRP A 152 -2.47 6.37 -14.72
CA TRP A 152 -1.35 5.88 -13.92
C TRP A 152 0.01 6.46 -14.33
N LYS A 153 0.03 7.63 -14.98
CA LYS A 153 1.26 8.35 -15.31
C LYS A 153 1.65 9.28 -14.17
N VAL A 154 2.95 9.35 -13.89
CA VAL A 154 3.49 10.23 -12.85
C VAL A 154 3.13 11.68 -13.16
N LYS A 155 2.55 12.36 -12.17
CA LYS A 155 2.30 13.80 -12.26
C LYS A 155 3.61 14.54 -12.06
N THR A 156 3.99 15.34 -13.04
CA THR A 156 5.17 16.21 -12.94
C THR A 156 4.91 17.37 -11.99
N VAL A 157 5.97 17.87 -11.36
CA VAL A 157 5.93 19.08 -10.51
C VAL A 157 5.18 20.20 -11.23
N PRO A 158 4.15 20.80 -10.62
CA PRO A 158 3.45 21.93 -11.19
C PRO A 158 4.42 23.11 -11.38
N THR A 159 4.48 23.67 -12.58
CA THR A 159 5.44 24.74 -12.93
C THR A 159 5.22 26.06 -12.18
N VAL A 160 4.10 26.21 -11.46
CA VAL A 160 3.61 27.53 -10.96
C VAL A 160 3.28 27.55 -9.46
N VAL A 161 3.70 26.55 -8.68
CA VAL A 161 3.57 26.63 -7.22
C VAL A 161 4.82 27.29 -6.67
N ILE A 162 4.80 28.60 -6.46
CA ILE A 162 5.78 29.30 -5.62
C ILE A 162 5.13 29.43 -4.24
N PRO A 163 5.51 28.61 -3.25
CA PRO A 163 4.97 28.76 -1.90
C PRO A 163 5.38 30.11 -1.34
N ASP A 164 4.51 30.68 -0.51
CA ASP A 164 4.95 31.72 0.43
C ASP A 164 5.91 31.07 1.43
N THR A 165 7.21 31.32 1.28
CA THR A 165 8.28 30.71 2.07
C THR A 165 8.22 31.07 3.56
N ASP A 166 7.51 32.15 3.91
CA ASP A 166 7.40 32.62 5.29
C ASP A 166 6.23 31.96 6.05
N LYS A 167 5.41 31.17 5.35
CA LYS A 167 4.25 30.49 5.93
C LYS A 167 4.69 29.25 6.73
N PRO A 168 4.34 29.12 8.03
CA PRO A 168 4.67 27.93 8.80
C PRO A 168 4.09 26.65 8.17
N PHE A 169 4.86 25.55 8.18
CA PHE A 169 4.46 24.27 7.57
C PHE A 169 3.05 23.80 7.99
N CYS A 170 2.69 23.96 9.26
CA CYS A 170 1.36 23.56 9.76
C CYS A 170 0.20 24.32 9.10
N LYS A 171 0.45 25.54 8.60
CA LYS A 171 -0.51 26.41 7.91
C LYS A 171 -0.49 26.24 6.39
N MET A 172 0.52 25.58 5.83
CA MET A 172 0.61 25.31 4.39
C MET A 172 -0.57 24.44 3.90
N SER A 173 -1.08 24.75 2.71
CA SER A 173 -2.01 23.91 1.95
C SER A 173 -1.36 22.57 1.61
N LYS A 174 -2.13 21.57 1.17
CA LYS A 174 -1.53 20.29 0.78
C LYS A 174 -0.60 20.45 -0.43
N ALA A 175 -0.95 21.31 -1.38
CA ALA A 175 -0.11 21.61 -2.54
C ALA A 175 1.22 22.28 -2.12
N GLU A 176 1.17 23.25 -1.22
CA GLU A 176 2.37 23.90 -0.66
C GLU A 176 3.25 22.89 0.09
N LYS A 177 2.65 22.01 0.92
CA LYS A 177 3.38 20.94 1.63
C LYS A 177 4.06 19.97 0.68
N ARG A 178 3.38 19.55 -0.40
CA ARG A 178 3.95 18.66 -1.42
C ARG A 178 5.13 19.32 -2.13
N PHE A 179 4.98 20.58 -2.53
CA PHE A 179 6.06 21.32 -3.16
C PHE A 179 7.24 21.50 -2.20
N HIS A 180 7.01 21.94 -0.97
CA HIS A 180 8.06 22.07 0.05
C HIS A 180 8.75 20.72 0.30
N PHE A 181 8.02 19.61 0.37
CA PHE A 181 8.65 18.30 0.53
C PHE A 181 9.42 17.88 -0.74
N TYR A 182 8.93 18.21 -1.92
CA TYR A 182 9.64 17.99 -3.19
C TYR A 182 10.97 18.76 -3.24
N THR A 183 10.99 20.03 -2.83
CA THR A 183 12.18 20.88 -2.90
C THR A 183 13.15 20.66 -1.74
N ASP A 184 12.62 20.62 -0.52
CA ASP A 184 13.39 20.66 0.72
C ASP A 184 13.33 19.34 1.51
N GLY A 185 12.75 18.30 0.89
CA GLY A 185 12.76 16.95 1.45
C GLY A 185 14.19 16.42 1.60
N PRO A 186 14.46 15.59 2.62
CA PRO A 186 15.79 15.04 2.86
C PRO A 186 16.08 13.88 1.91
N TRP A 187 16.04 14.14 0.60
CA TRP A 187 16.14 13.13 -0.45
C TRP A 187 17.46 12.37 -0.40
N GLU A 188 18.55 13.07 -0.15
CA GLU A 188 19.89 12.49 0.01
C GLU A 188 19.90 11.51 1.18
N ALA A 189 19.24 11.83 2.30
CA ALA A 189 19.16 10.93 3.44
C ALA A 189 18.32 9.67 3.13
N PHE A 190 17.29 9.78 2.28
CA PHE A 190 16.56 8.60 1.81
C PHE A 190 17.41 7.74 0.88
N GLU A 191 18.20 8.35 -0.02
CA GLU A 191 19.13 7.63 -0.87
C GLU A 191 20.22 6.91 -0.03
N GLU A 192 20.79 7.58 0.97
CA GLU A 192 21.72 6.98 1.92
C GLU A 192 21.09 5.81 2.66
N LEU A 193 19.85 5.95 3.15
CA LEU A 193 19.14 4.86 3.81
C LEU A 193 18.93 3.64 2.90
N LEU A 194 18.65 3.85 1.61
CA LEU A 194 18.51 2.77 0.62
C LEU A 194 19.84 2.06 0.36
N LEU A 195 20.96 2.80 0.36
CA LEU A 195 22.31 2.24 0.22
C LEU A 195 22.71 1.46 1.48
N ASP A 196 22.51 2.04 2.66
CA ASP A 196 22.87 1.46 3.95
C ASP A 196 22.07 0.20 4.26
N SER A 197 20.79 0.17 3.87
CA SER A 197 19.94 -1.04 3.97
C SER A 197 20.30 -2.12 2.94
N GLY A 198 21.17 -1.79 1.97
CA GLY A 198 21.53 -2.67 0.85
C GLY A 198 20.40 -2.87 -0.17
N LEU A 199 19.34 -2.08 -0.11
CA LEU A 199 18.30 -2.08 -1.14
C LEU A 199 18.81 -1.50 -2.46
N TRP A 200 19.76 -0.57 -2.36
CA TRP A 200 20.55 -0.05 -3.46
C TRP A 200 22.00 -0.45 -3.32
N VAL A 201 22.65 -0.75 -4.45
CA VAL A 201 24.08 -0.97 -4.55
C VAL A 201 24.62 -0.13 -5.70
N LYS A 202 25.48 0.85 -5.40
CA LYS A 202 26.16 1.66 -6.42
C LYS A 202 27.25 0.83 -7.10
N ARG A 203 27.15 0.67 -8.42
CA ARG A 203 28.20 0.10 -9.26
C ARG A 203 29.32 1.10 -9.51
N HIS A 204 30.47 0.62 -9.99
CA HIS A 204 31.61 1.46 -10.36
C HIS A 204 31.29 2.53 -11.41
N ASN A 205 30.30 2.29 -12.29
CA ASN A 205 29.87 3.23 -13.31
C ASN A 205 28.79 4.22 -12.83
N GLY A 206 28.49 4.24 -11.53
CA GLY A 206 27.42 5.07 -10.94
C GLY A 206 26.01 4.51 -11.10
N ALA A 207 25.81 3.42 -11.85
CA ALA A 207 24.51 2.79 -11.95
C ALA A 207 24.09 2.16 -10.60
N ILE A 208 22.78 2.14 -10.33
CA ILE A 208 22.21 1.57 -9.12
C ILE A 208 21.64 0.19 -9.43
N ASP A 209 22.14 -0.81 -8.73
CA ASP A 209 21.56 -2.14 -8.67
C ASP A 209 20.61 -2.29 -7.49
N THR A 210 19.61 -3.13 -7.65
CA THR A 210 18.68 -3.53 -6.59
C THR A 210 18.76 -5.02 -6.34
N PRO A 211 19.41 -5.47 -5.25
CA PRO A 211 19.49 -6.88 -4.91
C PRO A 211 18.09 -7.47 -4.75
N LYS A 212 17.73 -8.37 -5.65
CA LYS A 212 16.37 -8.91 -5.81
C LYS A 212 15.81 -9.43 -4.48
N GLU A 213 16.58 -10.27 -3.79
CA GLU A 213 16.18 -10.94 -2.55
C GLU A 213 15.88 -9.93 -1.43
N ARG A 214 16.58 -8.79 -1.39
CA ARG A 214 16.33 -7.73 -0.41
C ARG A 214 15.04 -6.98 -0.72
N VAL A 215 14.78 -6.71 -2.00
CA VAL A 215 13.53 -6.07 -2.44
C VAL A 215 12.34 -6.99 -2.17
N GLU A 216 12.44 -8.28 -2.51
CA GLU A 216 11.42 -9.29 -2.21
C GLU A 216 11.15 -9.37 -0.69
N ALA A 217 12.21 -9.44 0.12
CA ALA A 217 12.07 -9.47 1.58
C ALA A 217 11.35 -8.22 2.12
N MET A 218 11.68 -7.02 1.62
CA MET A 218 11.00 -5.79 2.02
C MET A 218 9.53 -5.78 1.61
N LEU A 219 9.19 -6.22 0.39
CA LEU A 219 7.79 -6.31 -0.05
C LEU A 219 6.98 -7.27 0.83
N VAL A 220 7.54 -8.45 1.15
CA VAL A 220 6.92 -9.43 2.05
C VAL A 220 6.73 -8.84 3.44
N LEU A 221 7.77 -8.18 3.99
CA LEU A 221 7.70 -7.55 5.32
C LEU A 221 6.64 -6.45 5.36
N THR A 222 6.57 -5.58 4.35
CA THR A 222 5.56 -4.52 4.25
C THR A 222 4.15 -5.11 4.21
N ALA A 223 3.91 -6.11 3.37
CA ALA A 223 2.61 -6.76 3.25
C ALA A 223 2.20 -7.47 4.54
N VAL A 224 3.06 -8.36 5.06
CA VAL A 224 2.76 -9.20 6.23
C VAL A 224 2.60 -8.35 7.49
N HIS A 225 3.47 -7.37 7.73
CA HIS A 225 3.40 -6.51 8.91
C HIS A 225 2.04 -5.82 9.03
N ASP A 226 1.53 -5.29 7.92
CA ASP A 226 0.24 -4.61 7.92
C ASP A 226 -0.93 -5.60 7.92
N ILE A 227 -0.82 -6.74 7.22
CA ILE A 227 -1.86 -7.79 7.23
C ILE A 227 -2.12 -8.27 8.66
N MET A 228 -1.07 -8.41 9.48
CA MET A 228 -1.18 -8.83 10.88
C MET A 228 -1.98 -7.87 11.78
N LYS A 229 -2.35 -6.68 11.29
CA LYS A 229 -3.26 -5.76 12.00
C LYS A 229 -4.74 -6.13 11.84
N ILE A 230 -5.06 -7.03 10.92
CA ILE A 230 -6.41 -7.56 10.72
C ILE A 230 -6.78 -8.42 11.92
N GLU A 231 -7.82 -8.01 12.66
CA GLU A 231 -8.23 -8.69 13.90
C GLU A 231 -8.56 -10.17 13.69
N ALA A 232 -9.10 -10.54 12.53
CA ALA A 232 -9.41 -11.92 12.19
C ALA A 232 -8.16 -12.83 12.14
N LEU A 233 -6.96 -12.27 12.02
CA LEU A 233 -5.68 -12.99 12.01
C LEU A 233 -5.04 -13.08 13.40
N ILE A 234 -5.56 -12.35 14.39
CA ILE A 234 -4.99 -12.34 15.73
C ILE A 234 -5.35 -13.67 16.41
N PRO A 235 -4.35 -14.45 16.89
CA PRO A 235 -4.63 -15.71 17.57
C PRO A 235 -5.42 -15.48 18.85
N ILE A 236 -6.42 -16.33 19.09
CA ILE A 236 -7.12 -16.38 20.38
C ILE A 236 -6.26 -17.20 21.34
N VAL A 237 -5.71 -16.56 22.37
CA VAL A 237 -4.99 -17.25 23.44
C VAL A 237 -6.02 -18.03 24.27
N GLN A 238 -5.90 -19.36 24.30
CA GLN A 238 -6.70 -20.20 25.20
C GLN A 238 -6.15 -20.06 26.62
N ALA A 239 -7.03 -19.76 27.57
CA ALA A 239 -6.71 -19.66 29.01
C ALA A 239 -6.57 -21.04 29.66
#